data_AF-A0A2D7H0U2-F1
#
_entry.id   AF-A0A2D7H0U2-F1
#
_cell.length_a   1.000
_cell.length_b   1.000
_cell.length_c   1.000
_cell.angle_alpha   90.00
_cell.angle_beta   90.00
_cell.angle_gamma   90.00
#
_symmetry.space_group_name_H-M   'P 1'
#
loop_
_entity.id
_entity.type
_entity.pdbx_description
1 polymer ?
#
loop_
_entity_poly.entity_id
_entity_poly.type
_entity_poly.pdbx_seq_one_letter_code
_entity_poly.pdbx_strand_id
1 'polypeptide(L)'
;MELLRRILKVETNIQFVVVFLVFSITGMGAVFIAKPMMGWFGIDYEQMNWYVFWPLRILFMTVCYQIMLVTFGTLAGQRVYFWRVEKRMLRRFGIRLK
;
A
#
# COMPACT_ATOMS: atom_id res chain seq x y z
N MET A 1 -5.69 18.61 -15.80
CA MET A 1 -4.83 17.40 -15.91
C MET A 1 -3.39 17.62 -15.46
N GLU A 2 -2.84 18.83 -15.57
CA GLU A 2 -1.41 19.08 -15.28
C GLU A 2 -1.06 19.01 -13.78
N LEU A 3 -1.94 19.47 -12.89
CA LEU A 3 -1.72 19.42 -11.43
C LEU A 3 -1.55 17.98 -10.88
N LEU A 4 -2.37 17.03 -11.36
CA LEU A 4 -2.33 15.63 -10.93
C LEU A 4 -1.04 14.93 -11.39
N ARG A 5 -0.58 15.20 -12.62
CA ARG A 5 0.69 14.68 -13.14
C ARG A 5 1.88 15.18 -12.32
N ARG A 6 1.84 16.43 -11.86
CA ARG A 6 2.92 17.05 -11.07
C ARG A 6 3.03 16.45 -9.66
N ILE A 7 1.89 16.15 -9.01
CA ILE A 7 1.84 15.57 -7.66
C ILE A 7 2.30 14.10 -7.67
N LEU A 8 1.77 13.32 -8.61
CA LEU A 8 2.10 11.90 -8.74
C LEU A 8 3.46 11.67 -9.41
N LYS A 9 4.05 12.69 -10.07
CA LYS A 9 5.28 12.59 -10.88
C LYS A 9 5.18 11.51 -11.97
N VAL A 10 4.08 11.57 -12.72
CA VAL A 10 3.77 10.61 -13.79
C VAL A 10 4.07 11.27 -15.13
N GLU A 11 4.82 10.59 -15.99
CA GLU A 11 5.35 11.16 -17.23
C GLU A 11 4.35 11.01 -18.40
N THR A 12 3.46 10.02 -18.35
CA THR A 12 2.56 9.69 -19.47
C THR A 12 1.13 9.36 -19.01
N ASN A 13 0.13 9.61 -19.86
CA ASN A 13 -1.28 9.26 -19.60
C ASN A 13 -1.47 7.75 -19.34
N ILE A 14 -0.76 6.91 -20.07
CA ILE A 14 -0.82 5.45 -19.92
C ILE A 14 -0.31 5.04 -18.54
N GLN A 15 0.81 5.63 -18.10
CA GLN A 15 1.37 5.37 -16.77
C GLN A 15 0.39 5.77 -15.66
N PHE A 16 -0.37 6.87 -15.82
CA PHE A 16 -1.39 7.26 -14.85
C PHE A 16 -2.50 6.22 -14.71
N VAL A 17 -3.02 5.72 -15.85
CA VAL A 17 -4.07 4.69 -15.86
C VAL A 17 -3.56 3.39 -15.23
N VAL A 18 -2.35 2.95 -15.59
CA VAL A 18 -1.70 1.77 -15.01
C VAL A 18 -1.54 1.91 -13.50
N VAL A 19 -1.05 3.08 -13.05
CA VAL A 19 -0.90 3.37 -11.63
C VAL A 19 -2.25 3.28 -10.92
N PHE A 20 -3.27 3.94 -11.45
CA PHE A 20 -4.61 3.91 -10.86
C PHE A 20 -5.20 2.50 -10.77
N LEU A 21 -5.02 1.69 -11.82
CA LEU A 21 -5.44 0.27 -11.84
C LEU A 21 -4.73 -0.55 -10.77
N VAL A 22 -3.39 -0.45 -10.70
CA VAL A 22 -2.61 -1.14 -9.67
C VAL A 22 -3.05 -0.71 -8.28
N PHE A 23 -3.18 0.59 -8.03
CA PHE A 23 -3.65 1.13 -6.75
C PHE A 23 -5.04 0.62 -6.36
N SER A 24 -5.95 0.47 -7.33
CA SER A 24 -7.30 -0.03 -7.09
C SER A 24 -7.28 -1.51 -6.69
N ILE A 25 -6.52 -2.33 -7.42
CA ILE A 25 -6.37 -3.77 -7.16
C ILE A 25 -5.67 -4.00 -5.81
N THR A 26 -4.55 -3.33 -5.56
CA THR A 26 -3.80 -3.49 -4.31
C THR A 26 -4.55 -2.92 -3.11
N GLY A 27 -5.31 -1.83 -3.29
CA GLY A 27 -6.14 -1.25 -2.22
C GLY A 27 -7.24 -2.20 -1.77
N MET A 28 -7.96 -2.79 -2.72
CA MET A 28 -8.98 -3.79 -2.42
C MET A 28 -8.37 -5.07 -1.83
N GLY A 29 -7.28 -5.56 -2.44
CA GLY A 29 -6.58 -6.77 -2.00
C GLY A 29 -6.02 -6.66 -0.57
N ALA A 30 -5.47 -5.51 -0.20
CA ALA A 30 -4.92 -5.31 1.14
C ALA A 30 -5.99 -5.37 2.24
N VAL A 31 -7.21 -4.86 1.99
CA VAL A 31 -8.34 -5.00 2.94
C VAL A 31 -8.73 -6.47 3.10
N PHE A 32 -8.79 -7.19 1.97
CA PHE A 32 -9.20 -8.59 1.96
C PHE A 32 -8.19 -9.50 2.67
N ILE A 33 -6.88 -9.23 2.49
CA ILE A 33 -5.78 -9.99 3.11
C ILE A 33 -5.59 -9.60 4.59
N ALA A 34 -5.85 -8.35 4.96
CA ALA A 34 -5.67 -7.90 6.36
C ALA A 34 -6.58 -8.65 7.34
N LYS A 35 -7.82 -8.98 6.96
CA LYS A 35 -8.75 -9.74 7.82
C LYS A 35 -8.22 -11.12 8.23
N PRO A 36 -7.90 -12.04 7.30
CA PRO A 36 -7.37 -13.36 7.65
C PRO A 36 -5.99 -13.28 8.30
N MET A 37 -5.13 -12.31 7.92
CA MET A 37 -3.83 -12.13 8.59
C MET A 37 -3.98 -11.75 10.06
N MET A 38 -4.92 -10.88 10.41
CA MET A 38 -5.19 -10.55 11.82
C MET A 38 -5.71 -11.76 12.60
N GLY A 39 -6.57 -12.58 11.98
CA GLY A 39 -7.05 -13.82 12.58
C GLY A 39 -5.93 -14.84 12.81
N TRP A 40 -4.96 -14.96 11.90
CA TRP A 40 -3.79 -15.82 12.06
C TRP A 40 -2.87 -15.40 13.21
N PHE A 41 -2.78 -14.09 13.46
CA PHE A 41 -2.02 -13.55 14.59
C PHE A 41 -2.78 -13.63 15.92
N GLY A 42 -3.99 -14.19 15.96
CA GLY A 42 -4.82 -14.28 17.16
C GLY A 42 -5.33 -12.92 17.63
N ILE A 43 -5.38 -11.92 16.74
CA ILE A 43 -5.91 -10.59 17.03
C ILE A 43 -7.42 -10.65 16.88
N ASP A 44 -8.09 -11.15 17.92
CA ASP A 44 -9.54 -11.20 17.97
C ASP A 44 -10.10 -9.86 18.46
N TYR A 45 -11.12 -9.37 17.72
CA TYR A 45 -11.80 -8.12 18.04
C TYR A 45 -12.41 -8.14 19.45
N GLU A 46 -12.78 -9.33 19.93
CA GLU A 46 -13.41 -9.51 21.25
C GLU A 46 -12.40 -9.57 22.40
N GLN A 47 -11.14 -9.93 22.14
CA GLN A 47 -10.13 -10.12 23.19
C GLN A 47 -9.19 -8.92 23.37
N MET A 48 -9.12 -8.02 22.37
CA MET A 48 -8.28 -6.83 22.43
C MET A 48 -9.06 -5.54 22.68
N ASN A 49 -8.45 -4.62 23.42
CA ASN A 49 -8.97 -3.28 23.60
C ASN A 49 -9.07 -2.56 22.23
N TRP A 50 -10.23 -1.97 21.93
CA TRP A 50 -10.52 -1.24 20.69
C TRP A 50 -9.41 -0.25 20.29
N TYR A 51 -8.82 0.43 21.27
CA TYR A 51 -7.73 1.40 21.06
C TYR A 51 -6.45 0.77 20.51
N VAL A 52 -6.20 -0.52 20.75
CA VAL A 52 -5.02 -1.24 20.25
C VAL A 52 -5.32 -1.95 18.93
N PHE A 53 -6.55 -2.46 18.78
CA PHE A 53 -6.98 -3.20 17.59
C PHE A 53 -6.87 -2.37 16.29
N TRP A 54 -7.35 -1.13 16.30
CA TRP A 54 -7.38 -0.29 15.10
C TRP A 54 -5.99 0.13 14.59
N PRO A 55 -5.08 0.65 15.43
CA PRO A 55 -3.71 0.93 15.01
C PRO A 55 -3.00 -0.31 14.46
N LEU A 56 -3.18 -1.46 15.12
CA LEU A 56 -2.58 -2.72 14.70
C LEU A 56 -3.13 -3.16 13.33
N ARG A 57 -4.44 -3.05 13.12
CA ARG A 57 -5.09 -3.31 11.83
C ARG A 57 -4.54 -2.43 10.72
N ILE A 58 -4.42 -1.12 10.97
CA ILE A 58 -3.88 -0.17 9.99
C ILE A 58 -2.42 -0.50 9.70
N LEU A 59 -1.62 -0.85 10.70
CA LEU A 59 -0.23 -1.24 10.53
C LEU A 59 -0.10 -2.48 9.64
N PHE A 60 -0.83 -3.56 9.96
CA PHE A 60 -0.85 -4.79 9.16
C PHE A 60 -1.32 -4.52 7.72
N MET A 61 -2.40 -3.76 7.56
CA MET A 61 -2.91 -3.39 6.24
C MET A 61 -1.88 -2.58 5.45
N THR A 62 -1.16 -1.68 6.11
CA THR A 62 -0.10 -0.87 5.48
C THR A 62 1.07 -1.76 5.02
N VAL A 63 1.50 -2.73 5.83
CA VAL A 63 2.59 -3.65 5.48
C VAL A 63 2.19 -4.56 4.31
N CYS A 64 0.97 -5.11 4.34
CA CYS A 64 0.44 -5.91 3.22
C CYS A 64 0.38 -5.08 1.94
N TYR A 65 -0.11 -3.84 2.06
CA TYR A 65 -0.24 -2.92 0.95
C TYR A 65 1.11 -2.61 0.28
N GLN A 66 2.17 -2.41 1.07
CA GLN A 66 3.52 -2.19 0.55
C GLN A 66 4.00 -3.36 -0.32
N ILE A 67 3.91 -4.58 0.20
CA ILE A 67 4.31 -5.80 -0.53
C ILE A 67 3.52 -5.94 -1.84
N MET A 68 2.20 -5.73 -1.79
CA MET A 68 1.35 -5.80 -2.99
C MET A 68 1.73 -4.72 -4.00
N LEU A 69 1.96 -3.49 -3.56
CA LEU A 69 2.27 -2.37 -4.43
C LEU A 69 3.59 -2.55 -5.19
N VAL A 70 4.60 -3.16 -4.56
CA VAL A 70 5.85 -3.55 -5.25
C VAL A 70 5.62 -4.69 -6.22
N THR A 71 4.85 -5.70 -5.83
CA THR A 71 4.60 -6.90 -6.64
C THR A 71 3.83 -6.54 -7.90
N PHE A 72 2.66 -5.90 -7.76
CA PHE A 72 1.84 -5.46 -8.88
C PHE A 72 2.52 -4.35 -9.68
N GLY A 73 3.27 -3.46 -9.03
CA GLY A 73 4.05 -2.43 -9.71
C GLY A 73 5.17 -3.01 -10.59
N THR A 74 5.74 -4.15 -10.17
CA THR A 74 6.72 -4.90 -10.97
C THR A 74 6.05 -5.62 -12.14
N LEU A 75 4.89 -6.26 -11.92
CA LEU A 75 4.10 -6.90 -12.97
C LEU A 75 3.64 -5.92 -14.05
N ALA A 76 3.31 -4.69 -13.66
CA ALA A 76 2.91 -3.62 -14.57
C ALA A 76 4.08 -2.96 -15.34
N GLY A 77 5.32 -3.44 -15.17
CA GLY A 77 6.51 -2.87 -15.82
C GLY A 77 6.97 -1.52 -15.27
N GLN A 78 6.40 -1.07 -14.15
CA GLN A 78 6.64 0.25 -13.54
C GLN A 78 7.38 0.16 -12.20
N ARG A 79 8.22 -0.88 -12.02
CA ARG A 79 8.91 -1.19 -10.74
C ARG A 79 9.62 0.02 -10.12
N VAL A 80 10.37 0.79 -10.92
CA VAL A 80 11.15 1.96 -10.43
C VAL A 80 10.23 3.06 -9.87
N TYR A 81 9.09 3.29 -10.53
CA TYR A 81 8.10 4.26 -10.09
C TYR A 81 7.47 3.82 -8.76
N PHE A 82 6.99 2.58 -8.68
CA PHE A 82 6.34 2.07 -7.48
C PHE A 82 7.30 1.94 -6.30
N TRP A 83 8.55 1.53 -6.53
CA TRP A 83 9.60 1.51 -5.51
C TRP A 83 9.90 2.91 -4.95
N ARG A 84 9.84 3.95 -5.79
CA ARG A 84 9.97 5.35 -5.35
C ARG A 84 8.77 5.80 -4.51
N VAL A 85 7.57 5.38 -4.88
CA VAL A 85 6.33 5.68 -4.14
C VAL A 85 6.33 4.99 -2.79
N GLU A 86 6.63 3.69 -2.74
CA GLU A 86 6.73 2.91 -1.52
C GLU A 86 7.79 3.47 -0.58
N LYS A 87 9.01 3.75 -1.06
CA LYS A 87 10.04 4.41 -0.24
C LYS A 87 9.60 5.77 0.29
N ARG A 88 8.83 6.54 -0.47
CA ARG A 88 8.26 7.81 0.00
C ARG A 88 7.25 7.59 1.12
N MET A 89 6.43 6.54 1.04
CA MET A 89 5.49 6.16 2.12
C MET A 89 6.24 5.67 3.36
N LEU A 90 7.22 4.77 3.21
CA LEU A 90 8.04 4.24 4.30
C LEU A 90 8.81 5.31 5.07
N ARG A 91 9.33 6.32 4.37
CA ARG A 91 9.99 7.47 5.02
C ARG A 91 9.06 8.22 5.98
N ARG A 92 7.74 8.23 5.75
CA ARG A 92 6.77 8.87 6.66
C ARG A 92 6.56 8.06 7.94
N PHE A 93 6.80 6.75 7.89
CA PHE A 93 6.82 5.87 9.05
C PHE A 93 8.19 5.81 9.74
N GLY A 94 9.15 6.66 9.35
CA GLY A 94 10.50 6.73 9.93
C GLY A 94 11.48 5.68 9.41
N ILE A 95 11.05 4.78 8.52
CA ILE A 95 11.89 3.71 7.98
C ILE A 95 12.69 4.25 6.79
N ARG A 96 13.99 4.50 7.00
CA ARG A 96 14.94 4.88 5.93
C ARG A 96 15.58 3.63 5.33
N LEU A 97 14.93 3.03 4.34
CA LEU A 97 15.58 2.07 3.44
C LEU A 97 16.52 2.84 2.49
N LYS A 98 17.82 2.51 2.55
CA LYS A 98 18.87 3.09 1.71
C LYS A 98 18.73 2.59 0.28
#